data_AF-A0A8J5IEM2-F1
#
_entry.id   AF-A0A8J5IEM2-F1
#
_cell.length_a   1.000
_cell.length_b   1.000
_cell.length_c   1.000
_cell.angle_alpha   90.00
_cell.angle_beta   90.00
_cell.angle_gamma   90.00
#
_symmetry.space_group_name_H-M   'P 1'
#
loop_
_entity.id
_entity.type
_entity.pdbx_description
1 polymer ?
#
loop_
_entity_poly.entity_id
_entity_poly.type
_entity_poly.pdbx_seq_one_letter_code
_entity_poly.pdbx_strand_id
1 'polypeptide(L)'
;MDFTRELPMQFSYKYPTFYVRECYPQYHEMITNLLKEGAQVVTVTGTSGVGTSVFSAYFLRRYSMEYFNITIITASFETEGEKSKMTKVVVWKAGVVIGQAEDQKSAIKEVDRTVIKEARSGLIYLYDGPPNRRPQNAQMVCFTSWNKTWFSYLKERPDRPKLIMPSQGTSGCCRRARFRDARPLIATKSAECRPSRAALPHLRRRCARMSVHGCKFRRGSARCD
;
A
#
# COMPACT_ATOMS: atom_id res chain seq x y z
N MET A 1 12.76 -16.92 0.64
CA MET A 1 13.46 -15.68 1.02
C MET A 1 13.74 -15.73 2.51
N ASP A 2 14.92 -15.33 2.97
CA ASP A 2 15.24 -15.39 4.41
C ASP A 2 14.45 -14.35 5.18
N PHE A 3 13.98 -14.78 6.35
CA PHE A 3 13.25 -13.96 7.29
C PHE A 3 14.22 -13.13 8.15
N THR A 4 13.93 -11.84 8.26
CA THR A 4 14.69 -10.91 9.10
C THR A 4 14.29 -11.09 10.57
N ARG A 5 15.15 -11.70 11.38
CA ARG A 5 14.81 -12.11 12.76
C ARG A 5 14.56 -10.94 13.71
N GLU A 6 15.20 -9.81 13.46
CA GLU A 6 15.09 -8.62 14.30
C GLU A 6 13.81 -7.83 13.98
N LEU A 7 13.14 -8.11 12.84
CA LEU A 7 11.89 -7.46 12.47
C LEU A 7 10.82 -7.67 13.56
N PRO A 8 10.31 -6.58 14.16
CA PRO A 8 9.14 -6.64 15.04
C PRO A 8 7.92 -7.16 14.28
N MET A 9 7.27 -8.18 14.82
CA MET A 9 5.99 -8.66 14.30
C MET A 9 4.94 -8.75 15.41
N GLN A 10 3.69 -8.47 15.06
CA GLN A 10 2.54 -8.63 15.96
C GLN A 10 2.38 -10.10 16.38
N PHE A 11 2.60 -11.02 15.45
CA PHE A 11 2.57 -12.46 15.71
C PHE A 11 3.93 -13.07 15.35
N SER A 12 4.48 -13.93 16.20
CA SER A 12 5.80 -14.50 15.96
C SER A 12 5.83 -15.40 14.72
N TYR A 13 6.89 -15.27 13.92
CA TYR A 13 7.16 -16.16 12.78
C TYR A 13 8.28 -17.13 13.15
N LYS A 14 8.01 -18.43 13.04
CA LYS A 14 8.92 -19.48 13.55
C LYS A 14 9.97 -19.93 12.53
N TYR A 15 9.74 -19.68 11.25
CA TYR A 15 10.57 -20.26 10.18
C TYR A 15 11.70 -19.30 9.76
N PRO A 16 12.88 -19.83 9.40
CA PRO A 16 14.00 -18.99 8.96
C PRO A 16 13.80 -18.39 7.56
N THR A 17 12.84 -18.92 6.80
CA THR A 17 12.54 -18.49 5.43
C THR A 17 11.03 -18.46 5.23
N PHE A 18 10.57 -17.61 4.32
CA PHE A 18 9.18 -17.56 3.88
C PHE A 18 9.05 -17.65 2.36
N TYR A 19 7.87 -18.10 1.92
CA TYR A 19 7.47 -18.15 0.52
C TYR A 19 7.06 -16.76 0.03
N VAL A 20 7.65 -16.31 -1.09
CA VAL A 20 7.28 -15.04 -1.74
C VAL A 20 6.08 -15.29 -2.62
N ARG A 21 4.93 -14.70 -2.27
CA ARG A 21 3.70 -14.83 -3.06
C ARG A 21 3.81 -14.00 -4.34
N GLU A 22 3.15 -14.44 -5.41
CA GLU A 22 3.12 -13.72 -6.70
C GLU A 22 2.62 -12.27 -6.59
N CYS A 23 1.75 -11.97 -5.62
CA CYS A 23 1.25 -10.60 -5.41
C CYS A 23 2.26 -9.70 -4.68
N TYR A 24 3.30 -10.23 -4.01
CA TYR A 24 4.21 -9.42 -3.21
C TYR A 24 4.95 -8.34 -4.02
N PRO A 25 5.55 -8.63 -5.19
CA PRO A 25 6.17 -7.59 -6.02
C PRO A 25 5.18 -6.49 -6.43
N GLN A 26 3.96 -6.87 -6.81
CA GLN A 26 2.93 -5.91 -7.23
C GLN A 26 2.52 -4.99 -6.09
N TYR A 27 2.32 -5.52 -4.88
CA TYR A 27 1.99 -4.70 -3.71
C TYR A 27 3.15 -3.82 -3.28
N HIS A 28 4.39 -4.33 -3.37
CA HIS A 28 5.57 -3.52 -3.10
C HIS A 28 5.61 -2.30 -4.03
N GLU A 29 5.47 -2.50 -5.33
CA GLU A 29 5.43 -1.42 -6.31
C GLU A 29 4.29 -0.42 -6.05
N MET A 30 3.07 -0.93 -5.80
CA MET A 30 1.91 -0.09 -5.47
C MET A 30 2.16 0.79 -4.24
N ILE A 31 2.69 0.22 -3.16
CA ILE A 31 2.99 0.96 -1.93
C ILE A 31 4.07 2.02 -2.19
N THR A 32 5.15 1.66 -2.87
CA THR A 32 6.23 2.57 -3.22
C THR A 32 5.75 3.75 -4.07
N ASN A 33 4.87 3.51 -5.04
CA ASN A 33 4.30 4.58 -5.86
C ASN A 33 3.39 5.50 -5.04
N LEU A 34 2.53 4.96 -4.18
CA LEU A 34 1.68 5.77 -3.28
C LEU A 34 2.52 6.63 -2.33
N LEU A 35 3.63 6.10 -1.82
CA LEU A 35 4.56 6.87 -0.99
C LEU A 35 5.21 8.01 -1.79
N LYS A 36 5.67 7.75 -3.03
CA LYS A 36 6.22 8.80 -3.92
C LYS A 36 5.20 9.88 -4.27
N GLU A 37 3.92 9.50 -4.41
CA GLU A 37 2.81 10.42 -4.66
C GLU A 37 2.40 11.24 -3.41
N GLY A 38 3.03 11.01 -2.26
CA GLY A 38 2.83 11.80 -1.04
C GLY A 38 1.79 11.24 -0.08
N ALA A 39 1.42 9.95 -0.19
CA ALA A 39 0.56 9.31 0.81
C ALA A 39 1.20 9.41 2.20
N GLN A 40 0.46 9.90 3.18
CA GLN A 40 0.92 9.95 4.57
C GLN A 40 0.95 8.56 5.19
N VAL A 41 -0.02 7.73 4.83
CA VAL A 41 -0.21 6.39 5.38
C VAL A 41 -0.70 5.44 4.30
N VAL A 42 0.02 4.34 4.06
CA VAL A 42 -0.49 3.24 3.23
C VAL A 42 -0.85 2.09 4.16
N THR A 43 -2.12 1.71 4.23
CA THR A 43 -2.55 0.55 5.03
C THR A 43 -2.69 -0.66 4.13
N VAL A 44 -1.94 -1.72 4.43
CA VAL A 44 -2.06 -3.03 3.80
C VAL A 44 -2.82 -3.93 4.76
N THR A 45 -3.93 -4.48 4.27
CA THR A 45 -4.80 -5.34 5.07
C THR A 45 -5.23 -6.58 4.30
N GLY A 46 -5.83 -7.53 4.97
CA GLY A 46 -6.46 -8.69 4.35
C GLY A 46 -7.12 -9.57 5.41
N THR A 47 -7.61 -10.72 5.00
CA THR A 47 -8.16 -11.71 5.94
C THR A 47 -7.06 -12.21 6.88
N SER A 48 -7.42 -12.57 8.10
CA SER A 48 -6.46 -13.22 9.02
C SER A 48 -5.81 -14.44 8.33
N GLY A 49 -4.51 -14.62 8.54
CA GLY A 49 -3.73 -15.70 7.93
C GLY A 49 -3.32 -15.48 6.46
N VAL A 50 -3.68 -14.35 5.82
CA VAL A 50 -3.27 -14.07 4.42
C VAL A 50 -1.76 -13.80 4.27
N GLY A 51 -1.07 -13.53 5.38
CA GLY A 51 0.37 -13.27 5.41
C GLY A 51 0.75 -11.81 5.20
N THR A 52 -0.03 -10.86 5.76
CA THR A 52 0.33 -9.42 5.79
C THR A 52 1.63 -9.17 6.56
N SER A 53 1.82 -9.82 7.71
CA SER A 53 3.04 -9.67 8.52
C SER A 53 4.25 -10.29 7.82
N VAL A 54 4.08 -11.43 7.14
CA VAL A 54 5.15 -11.99 6.30
C VAL A 54 5.47 -11.06 5.12
N PHE A 55 4.46 -10.41 4.55
CA PHE A 55 4.68 -9.41 3.52
C PHE A 55 5.40 -8.17 4.03
N SER A 56 5.24 -7.77 5.30
CA SER A 56 6.02 -6.67 5.88
C SER A 56 7.52 -6.98 5.88
N ALA A 57 7.91 -8.24 6.13
CA ALA A 57 9.30 -8.69 6.03
C ALA A 57 9.84 -8.63 4.61
N TYR A 58 9.05 -9.08 3.63
CA TYR A 58 9.37 -8.93 2.21
C TYR A 58 9.58 -7.45 1.84
N PHE A 59 8.64 -6.59 2.25
CA PHE A 59 8.66 -5.16 1.96
C PHE A 59 9.88 -4.49 2.57
N LEU A 60 10.17 -4.71 3.87
CA LEU A 60 11.35 -4.18 4.54
C LEU A 60 12.62 -4.51 3.76
N ARG A 61 12.83 -5.78 3.41
CA ARG A 61 14.09 -6.22 2.77
C ARG A 61 14.24 -5.62 1.37
N ARG A 62 13.18 -5.63 0.56
CA ARG A 62 13.20 -5.03 -0.78
C ARG A 62 13.40 -3.51 -0.71
N TYR A 63 12.62 -2.83 0.11
CA TYR A 63 12.66 -1.38 0.24
C TYR A 63 14.01 -0.89 0.79
N SER A 64 14.61 -1.61 1.74
CA SER A 64 15.95 -1.28 2.27
C SER A 64 17.05 -1.38 1.23
N MET A 65 16.95 -2.33 0.29
CA MET A 65 17.92 -2.50 -0.80
C MET A 65 17.74 -1.45 -1.89
N GLU A 66 16.49 -1.12 -2.24
CA GLU A 66 16.18 -0.14 -3.28
C GLU A 66 16.44 1.30 -2.82
N TYR A 67 16.26 1.58 -1.52
CA TYR A 67 16.39 2.92 -0.93
C TYR A 67 17.37 2.93 0.25
N PHE A 68 18.64 2.59 0.00
CA PHE A 68 19.69 2.46 1.02
C PHE A 68 19.88 3.71 1.90
N ASN A 69 19.57 4.89 1.36
CA ASN A 69 19.65 6.17 2.06
C ASN A 69 18.47 6.44 2.99
N ILE A 70 17.36 5.71 2.90
CA ILE A 70 16.21 5.93 3.78
C ILE A 70 16.45 5.24 5.13
N THR A 71 16.09 5.93 6.20
CA THR A 71 15.99 5.30 7.53
C THR A 71 14.60 4.70 7.68
N ILE A 72 14.53 3.44 8.09
CA ILE A 72 13.27 2.72 8.28
C ILE A 72 13.10 2.42 9.76
N ILE A 73 11.94 2.76 10.34
CA ILE A 73 11.60 2.39 11.70
C ILE A 73 10.49 1.34 11.63
N THR A 74 10.79 0.12 12.04
CA THR A 74 9.78 -0.93 12.16
C THR A 74 9.24 -0.98 13.59
N ALA A 75 7.94 -1.21 13.75
CA ALA A 75 7.38 -1.46 15.08
C ALA A 75 6.25 -2.48 15.03
N SER A 76 6.11 -3.27 16.11
CA SER A 76 5.00 -4.19 16.30
C SER A 76 4.01 -3.65 17.33
N PHE A 77 2.73 -4.00 17.14
CA PHE A 77 1.64 -3.58 18.02
C PHE A 77 0.81 -4.78 18.46
N GLU A 78 0.58 -4.87 19.76
CA GLU A 78 -0.38 -5.79 20.35
C GLU A 78 -1.70 -5.06 20.59
N THR A 79 -2.82 -5.74 20.33
CA THR A 79 -4.15 -5.16 20.52
C THR A 79 -4.80 -5.82 21.72
N GLU A 80 -5.17 -5.00 22.71
CA GLU A 80 -5.93 -5.41 23.89
C GLU A 80 -7.23 -4.60 23.93
N GLY A 81 -8.34 -5.27 23.57
CA GLY A 81 -9.62 -4.60 23.37
C GLY A 81 -9.55 -3.53 22.27
N GLU A 82 -9.84 -2.27 22.63
CA GLU A 82 -9.77 -1.13 21.70
C GLU A 82 -8.40 -0.42 21.69
N LYS A 83 -7.50 -0.78 22.61
CA LYS A 83 -6.19 -0.13 22.74
C LYS A 83 -5.13 -0.92 21.99
N SER A 84 -4.28 -0.20 21.28
CA SER A 84 -3.07 -0.74 20.69
C SER A 84 -1.84 -0.31 21.48
N LYS A 85 -1.00 -1.27 21.87
CA LYS A 85 0.25 -1.05 22.59
C LYS A 85 1.41 -1.43 21.68
N MET A 86 2.34 -0.49 21.50
CA MET A 86 3.59 -0.77 20.80
C MET A 86 4.46 -1.68 21.67
N THR A 87 4.96 -2.77 21.12
CA THR A 87 5.70 -3.81 21.87
C THR A 87 7.19 -3.85 21.54
N LYS A 88 7.59 -3.57 20.31
CA LYS A 88 9.01 -3.55 19.92
C LYS A 88 9.22 -2.56 18.78
N VAL A 89 10.37 -1.90 18.80
CA VAL A 89 10.83 -0.98 17.74
C VAL A 89 12.23 -1.35 17.33
N VAL A 90 12.48 -1.32 16.02
CA VAL A 90 13.82 -1.53 15.44
C VAL A 90 14.04 -0.49 14.35
N VAL A 91 15.25 0.07 14.33
CA VAL A 91 15.68 1.09 13.38
C VAL A 91 16.68 0.49 12.41
N TRP A 92 16.44 0.73 11.13
CA TRP A 92 17.21 0.16 10.02
C TRP A 92 17.81 1.26 9.15
N LYS A 93 19.05 1.04 8.71
CA LYS A 93 19.71 1.84 7.68
C LYS A 93 20.49 0.93 6.74
N ALA A 94 20.30 1.11 5.44
CA ALA A 94 20.95 0.28 4.41
C ALA A 94 20.80 -1.25 4.66
N GLY A 95 19.65 -1.67 5.20
CA GLY A 95 19.36 -3.07 5.52
C GLY A 95 19.98 -3.62 6.82
N VAL A 96 20.67 -2.78 7.60
CA VAL A 96 21.31 -3.15 8.87
C VAL A 96 20.58 -2.51 10.05
N VAL A 97 20.50 -3.23 11.16
CA VAL A 97 19.95 -2.70 12.43
C VAL A 97 20.94 -1.71 13.04
N ILE A 98 20.48 -0.49 13.32
CA ILE A 98 21.28 0.56 13.98
C ILE A 98 20.75 0.93 15.37
N GLY A 99 19.61 0.37 15.78
CA GLY A 99 19.03 0.56 17.11
C GLY A 99 17.77 -0.27 17.31
N GLN A 100 17.46 -0.63 18.56
CA GLN A 100 16.27 -1.40 18.93
C GLN A 100 15.83 -1.09 20.36
N ALA A 101 14.53 -1.21 20.64
CA ALA A 101 13.95 -1.03 21.96
C ALA A 101 12.67 -1.86 22.14
N GLU A 102 12.42 -2.32 23.37
CA GLU A 102 11.33 -3.25 23.72
C GLU A 102 10.20 -2.59 24.52
N ASP A 103 10.31 -1.30 24.87
CA ASP A 103 9.25 -0.58 25.56
C ASP A 103 8.93 0.76 24.90
N GLN A 104 7.65 1.12 24.86
CA GLN A 104 7.17 2.32 24.15
C GLN A 104 7.80 3.63 24.68
N LYS A 105 8.18 3.69 25.96
CA LYS A 105 8.78 4.87 26.58
C LYS A 105 10.26 5.05 26.23
N SER A 106 11.06 3.98 26.19
CA SER A 106 12.47 4.08 25.76
C SER A 106 12.60 4.07 24.25
N ALA A 107 11.77 3.28 23.54
CA ALA A 107 11.74 3.24 22.08
C ALA A 107 11.45 4.59 21.45
N ILE A 108 10.43 5.32 21.93
CA ILE A 108 10.14 6.65 21.41
C ILE A 108 11.25 7.61 21.84
N LYS A 109 11.74 7.58 23.09
CA LYS A 109 12.70 8.56 23.61
C LYS A 109 14.13 8.40 23.05
N GLU A 110 14.58 7.18 22.74
CA GLU A 110 15.88 6.91 22.08
C GLU A 110 15.82 7.11 20.56
N VAL A 111 14.71 6.71 19.92
CA VAL A 111 14.54 6.90 18.47
C VAL A 111 14.21 8.37 18.15
N ASP A 112 13.59 9.14 19.06
CA ASP A 112 12.94 10.44 18.75
C ASP A 112 13.87 11.61 18.39
N ARG A 113 15.13 11.66 18.84
CA ARG A 113 15.87 12.94 18.78
C ARG A 113 17.09 12.94 17.89
N THR A 114 17.95 11.95 17.97
CA THR A 114 19.18 11.93 17.16
C THR A 114 18.87 11.30 15.81
N VAL A 115 18.27 10.11 15.80
CA VAL A 115 18.01 9.36 14.55
C VAL A 115 16.99 10.06 13.66
N ILE A 116 15.89 10.60 14.20
CA ILE A 116 14.90 11.35 13.40
C ILE A 116 15.47 12.68 12.89
N LYS A 117 16.29 13.40 13.69
CA LYS A 117 16.93 14.65 13.23
C LYS A 117 18.02 14.40 12.18
N GLU A 118 18.73 13.28 12.28
CA GLU A 118 19.81 12.91 11.38
C GLU A 118 19.32 12.21 10.10
N ALA A 119 18.07 11.75 10.07
CA ALA A 119 17.41 11.18 8.89
C ALA A 119 17.11 12.24 7.81
N ARG A 120 18.14 12.97 7.37
CA ARG A 120 18.11 13.99 6.31
C ARG A 120 17.64 13.43 4.97
N SER A 121 17.88 12.14 4.73
CA SER A 121 17.58 11.44 3.48
C SER A 121 16.17 10.83 3.42
N GLY A 122 15.33 11.09 4.44
CA GLY A 122 13.97 10.57 4.53
C GLY A 122 13.81 9.48 5.59
N LEU A 123 12.60 9.42 6.15
CA LEU A 123 12.20 8.53 7.22
C LEU A 123 10.86 7.88 6.89
N ILE A 124 10.77 6.56 7.06
CA ILE A 124 9.51 5.83 6.91
C ILE A 124 9.29 4.86 8.08
N TYR A 125 8.03 4.76 8.51
CA TYR A 125 7.62 3.81 9.54
C TYR A 125 6.94 2.59 8.92
N LEU A 126 7.32 1.39 9.34
CA LEU A 126 6.69 0.12 8.94
C LEU A 126 6.09 -0.55 10.18
N TYR A 127 4.77 -0.54 10.28
CA TYR A 127 4.07 -1.06 11.46
C TYR A 127 3.41 -2.39 11.16
N ASP A 128 3.65 -3.39 12.01
CA ASP A 128 2.91 -4.64 12.01
C ASP A 128 1.92 -4.66 13.19
N GLY A 129 0.64 -4.63 12.86
CA GLY A 129 -0.45 -4.36 13.78
C GLY A 129 -0.95 -2.91 13.71
N PRO A 130 -2.21 -2.66 14.11
CA PRO A 130 -2.84 -1.35 13.96
C PRO A 130 -2.36 -0.40 15.08
N PRO A 131 -1.78 0.78 14.80
CA PRO A 131 -1.47 1.75 15.84
C PRO A 131 -2.71 2.54 16.29
N ASN A 132 -2.66 3.21 17.44
CA ASN A 132 -3.73 4.15 17.82
C ASN A 132 -3.74 5.41 16.93
N ARG A 133 -2.56 5.85 16.48
CA ARG A 133 -2.35 7.03 15.61
C ARG A 133 -1.10 6.84 14.75
N ARG A 134 -1.03 7.56 13.64
CA ARG A 134 0.19 7.62 12.80
C ARG A 134 1.31 8.41 13.50
N PRO A 135 2.59 8.18 13.15
CA PRO A 135 3.69 9.06 13.52
C PRO A 135 3.52 10.47 12.93
N GLN A 136 4.01 11.49 13.63
CA GLN A 136 4.01 12.86 13.13
C GLN A 136 5.17 13.06 12.13
N ASN A 137 4.96 13.89 11.11
CA ASN A 137 5.99 14.33 10.15
C ASN A 137 6.76 13.24 9.37
N ALA A 138 6.20 12.03 9.25
CA ALA A 138 6.79 10.97 8.45
C ALA A 138 5.71 10.14 7.75
N GLN A 139 6.10 9.48 6.67
CA GLN A 139 5.24 8.51 5.99
C GLN A 139 5.25 7.18 6.72
N MET A 140 4.18 6.40 6.54
CA MET A 140 4.02 5.12 7.20
C MET A 140 3.37 4.08 6.29
N VAL A 141 3.82 2.83 6.39
CA VAL A 141 3.11 1.66 5.91
C VAL A 141 2.64 0.85 7.11
N CYS A 142 1.35 0.56 7.19
CA CYS A 142 0.75 -0.23 8.27
C CYS A 142 0.26 -1.55 7.70
N PHE A 143 0.83 -2.66 8.15
CA PHE A 143 0.41 -4.02 7.85
C PHE A 143 -0.48 -4.49 8.98
N THR A 144 -1.77 -4.69 8.74
CA THR A 144 -2.69 -5.01 9.82
C THR A 144 -3.93 -5.76 9.36
N SER A 145 -4.45 -6.60 10.25
CA SER A 145 -5.78 -7.18 10.11
C SER A 145 -6.88 -6.11 10.25
N TRP A 146 -8.12 -6.48 10.00
CA TRP A 146 -9.24 -5.55 10.21
C TRP A 146 -9.28 -5.04 11.66
N ASN A 147 -9.21 -3.72 11.83
CA ASN A 147 -9.30 -3.06 13.14
C ASN A 147 -10.22 -1.84 13.05
N LYS A 148 -11.34 -1.86 13.79
CA LYS A 148 -12.40 -0.85 13.70
C LYS A 148 -11.88 0.56 14.02
N THR A 149 -11.07 0.71 15.06
CA THR A 149 -10.52 1.99 15.52
C THR A 149 -9.59 2.60 14.47
N TRP A 150 -8.60 1.83 14.02
CA TRP A 150 -7.66 2.25 12.98
C TRP A 150 -8.38 2.58 11.67
N PHE A 151 -9.33 1.74 11.25
CA PHE A 151 -10.03 1.93 9.99
C PHE A 151 -10.98 3.13 10.03
N SER A 152 -11.51 3.46 11.20
CA SER A 152 -12.28 4.69 11.42
C SER A 152 -11.39 5.93 11.33
N TYR A 153 -10.16 5.86 11.86
CA TYR A 153 -9.15 6.92 11.73
C TYR A 153 -8.73 7.19 10.27
N LEU A 154 -8.76 6.16 9.42
CA LEU A 154 -8.42 6.28 7.99
C LEU A 154 -9.54 6.83 7.12
N LYS A 155 -10.79 6.89 7.60
CA LYS A 155 -11.96 7.20 6.76
C LYS A 155 -11.77 8.50 5.97
N GLU A 156 -12.09 8.40 4.68
CA GLU A 156 -12.31 9.54 3.77
C GLU A 156 -11.11 10.48 3.58
N ARG A 157 -9.90 9.90 3.53
CA ARG A 157 -8.67 10.65 3.26
C ARG A 157 -7.90 10.08 2.07
N PRO A 158 -7.78 10.82 0.95
CA PRO A 158 -7.09 10.33 -0.25
C PRO A 158 -5.59 10.10 0.00
N ASP A 159 -4.99 10.82 0.96
CA ASP A 159 -3.59 10.65 1.40
C ASP A 159 -3.38 9.41 2.30
N ARG A 160 -4.43 8.62 2.54
CA ARG A 160 -4.41 7.45 3.44
C ARG A 160 -4.98 6.18 2.78
N PRO A 161 -4.44 5.77 1.63
CA PRO A 161 -4.97 4.64 0.87
C PRO A 161 -4.93 3.33 1.66
N LYS A 162 -5.88 2.45 1.31
CA LYS A 162 -6.00 1.10 1.84
C LYS A 162 -5.89 0.09 0.71
N LEU A 163 -4.95 -0.83 0.85
CA LEU A 163 -4.72 -1.94 -0.07
C LEU A 163 -5.15 -3.25 0.60
N ILE A 164 -5.95 -4.05 -0.09
CA ILE A 164 -6.46 -5.32 0.43
C ILE A 164 -5.73 -6.46 -0.29
N MET A 165 -4.95 -7.26 0.42
CA MET A 165 -4.22 -8.40 -0.13
C MET A 165 -5.16 -9.55 -0.49
N PRO A 166 -4.95 -10.23 -1.64
CA PRO A 166 -5.76 -11.37 -2.04
C PRO A 166 -5.50 -12.58 -1.13
N SER A 167 -6.52 -13.42 -0.94
CA SER A 167 -6.36 -14.72 -0.27
C SER A 167 -5.49 -15.68 -1.09
N GLN A 168 -4.90 -16.67 -0.43
CA GLN A 168 -4.18 -17.74 -1.13
C GLN A 168 -5.17 -18.54 -1.99
N GLY A 169 -4.86 -18.77 -3.27
CA GLY A 169 -5.74 -19.46 -4.23
C GLY A 169 -6.53 -18.55 -5.18
N THR A 170 -6.46 -17.23 -5.04
CA THR A 170 -7.04 -16.28 -6.01
C THR A 170 -5.97 -15.73 -6.95
N SER A 171 -5.37 -16.61 -7.75
CA SER A 171 -4.53 -16.21 -8.89
C SER A 171 -5.38 -15.40 -9.87
N GLY A 172 -5.24 -14.07 -9.88
CA GLY A 172 -5.83 -13.21 -10.92
C GLY A 172 -6.70 -12.03 -10.48
N CYS A 173 -6.82 -11.69 -9.19
CA CYS A 173 -7.63 -10.55 -8.77
C CYS A 173 -6.94 -9.60 -7.77
N CYS A 174 -5.86 -8.95 -8.21
CA CYS A 174 -5.53 -7.61 -7.71
C CYS A 174 -6.57 -6.62 -8.25
N ARG A 175 -7.83 -6.71 -7.80
CA ARG A 175 -8.83 -5.69 -8.12
C ARG A 175 -8.40 -4.41 -7.42
N ARG A 176 -8.08 -3.37 -8.19
CA ARG A 176 -8.14 -1.98 -7.70
C ARG A 176 -9.50 -1.84 -7.02
N ALA A 177 -9.52 -1.63 -5.71
CA ALA A 177 -10.71 -1.13 -5.05
C ALA A 177 -11.01 0.22 -5.70
N ARG A 178 -12.05 0.25 -6.55
CA ARG A 178 -12.50 1.47 -7.22
C ARG A 178 -12.89 2.46 -6.12
N PHE A 179 -12.16 3.55 -6.03
CA PHE A 179 -12.64 4.80 -5.44
C PHE A 179 -13.97 5.14 -6.12
N ARG A 180 -15.07 5.07 -5.38
CA ARG A 180 -16.25 5.87 -5.70
C ARG A 180 -15.97 7.27 -5.14
N ASP A 181 -16.02 8.25 -6.04
CA ASP A 181 -16.12 9.67 -5.78
C ASP A 181 -14.91 10.36 -5.12
N ALA A 182 -13.82 10.49 -5.88
CA ALA A 182 -12.97 11.67 -5.78
C ALA A 182 -12.98 12.36 -7.16
N ARG A 183 -13.80 13.41 -7.30
CA ARG A 183 -13.74 14.30 -8.46
C ARG A 183 -12.35 14.98 -8.47
N PRO A 184 -11.62 14.99 -9.60
CA PRO A 184 -10.46 15.86 -9.72
C PRO A 184 -10.96 17.31 -9.80
N LEU A 185 -10.69 18.11 -8.76
CA LEU A 185 -10.71 19.56 -8.86
C LEU A 185 -9.37 20.01 -9.44
N ILE A 186 -9.24 19.96 -10.76
CA ILE A 186 -8.33 20.86 -11.48
C ILE A 186 -9.16 21.50 -12.58
N ALA A 187 -9.57 22.73 -12.31
CA ALA A 187 -10.18 23.61 -13.27
C ALA A 187 -9.13 24.03 -14.31
N THR A 188 -9.37 23.72 -15.57
CA THR A 188 -8.90 24.55 -16.68
C THR A 188 -10.11 24.87 -17.56
N LYS A 189 -10.35 26.17 -17.72
CA LYS A 189 -11.37 26.75 -18.59
C LYS A 189 -11.14 26.28 -20.02
N SER A 190 -12.18 25.80 -20.71
CA SER A 190 -12.61 26.38 -22.01
C SER A 190 -13.91 25.75 -22.52
N ALA A 191 -14.80 26.66 -22.92
CA ALA A 191 -15.85 26.55 -23.92
C ALA A 191 -17.04 25.59 -23.68
N GLU A 192 -18.12 26.23 -23.26
CA GLU A 192 -19.51 25.92 -23.56
C GLU A 192 -19.76 25.31 -24.95
N CYS A 193 -20.64 24.31 -24.98
CA CYS A 193 -21.82 24.30 -25.87
C CYS A 193 -22.79 23.21 -25.39
N ARG A 194 -23.87 23.61 -24.71
CA ARG A 194 -25.13 22.84 -24.68
C ARG A 194 -25.91 23.15 -25.96
N PRO A 195 -26.72 22.20 -26.44
CA PRO A 195 -28.14 22.49 -26.36
C PRO A 195 -29.00 21.35 -25.81
N SER A 196 -30.24 21.77 -25.56
CA SER A 196 -31.36 21.18 -24.84
C SER A 196 -31.93 19.86 -25.40
N ARG A 197 -32.70 19.20 -24.52
CA ARG A 197 -33.73 18.17 -24.75
C ARG A 197 -34.49 18.32 -26.09
N ALA A 198 -34.68 17.21 -26.81
CA ALA A 198 -36.00 16.60 -27.12
C ALA A 198 -35.90 15.49 -28.20
N ALA A 199 -36.76 14.49 -28.05
CA ALA A 199 -37.33 13.60 -29.08
C ALA A 199 -36.46 12.50 -29.75
N LEU A 200 -36.68 11.25 -29.31
CA LEU A 200 -36.87 10.07 -30.20
C LEU A 200 -38.24 10.25 -30.91
N PRO A 201 -38.51 9.73 -32.14
CA PRO A 201 -38.23 8.33 -32.53
C PRO A 201 -37.80 8.07 -33.99
N HIS A 202 -37.34 6.83 -34.22
CA HIS A 202 -37.33 6.05 -35.46
C HIS A 202 -37.32 6.77 -36.82
N LEU A 203 -36.23 6.64 -37.59
CA LEU A 203 -36.34 6.33 -39.02
C LEU A 203 -35.06 5.71 -39.61
N ARG A 204 -35.29 4.93 -40.66
CA ARG A 204 -34.41 3.99 -41.34
C ARG A 204 -33.33 4.66 -42.20
N ARG A 205 -32.23 3.90 -42.34
CA ARG A 205 -31.42 3.67 -43.56
C ARG A 205 -30.41 4.73 -44.04
N ARG A 206 -29.22 4.19 -44.34
CA ARG A 206 -28.17 4.61 -45.27
C ARG A 206 -27.22 5.72 -44.78
N CYS A 207 -26.04 5.30 -44.32
CA CYS A 207 -24.82 6.07 -44.53
C CYS A 207 -23.84 5.26 -45.38
N ALA A 208 -23.30 5.98 -46.37
CA ALA A 208 -22.55 5.51 -47.49
C ALA A 208 -21.13 5.06 -47.13
N ARG A 209 -20.57 4.26 -48.03
CA ARG A 209 -19.15 3.95 -48.14
C ARG A 209 -18.31 5.23 -48.16
N MET A 210 -17.34 5.32 -47.25
CA MET A 210 -16.02 5.88 -47.59
C MET A 210 -14.98 4.91 -47.05
N SER A 211 -14.30 4.27 -47.99
CA SER A 211 -13.12 3.43 -47.79
C SER A 211 -11.93 4.25 -48.26
N VAL A 212 -10.98 4.53 -47.37
CA VAL A 212 -9.56 4.66 -47.74
C VAL A 212 -8.72 4.19 -46.54
N HIS A 213 -8.11 3.01 -46.74
CA HIS A 213 -6.81 2.49 -46.26
C HIS A 213 -6.36 2.85 -44.82
N GLY A 214 -5.95 1.94 -43.95
CA GLY A 214 -5.68 0.51 -44.05
C GLY A 214 -4.94 0.10 -42.78
N CYS A 215 -5.52 -0.83 -42.01
CA CYS A 215 -4.80 -1.57 -40.97
C CYS A 215 -5.47 -2.94 -40.86
N LYS A 216 -4.80 -3.97 -41.39
CA LYS A 216 -5.26 -5.36 -41.38
C LYS A 216 -5.21 -5.90 -39.96
N PHE A 217 -6.37 -6.10 -39.34
CA PHE A 217 -6.51 -7.05 -38.22
C PHE A 217 -6.63 -8.46 -38.80
N ARG A 218 -5.60 -9.30 -38.66
CA ARG A 218 -5.75 -10.75 -38.83
C ARG A 218 -6.42 -11.32 -37.58
N ARG A 219 -7.62 -11.87 -37.74
CA ARG A 219 -8.24 -12.80 -36.80
C ARG A 219 -7.56 -14.16 -36.99
N GLY A 220 -6.86 -14.63 -35.96
CA GLY A 220 -6.33 -15.98 -35.85
C GLY A 220 -7.11 -16.75 -34.79
N SER A 221 -7.82 -17.77 -35.26
CA SER A 221 -8.48 -18.86 -34.54
C SER A 221 -7.72 -19.35 -33.31
N ALA A 222 -8.40 -19.40 -32.17
CA ALA A 222 -8.04 -20.28 -31.06
C ALA A 222 -8.60 -21.69 -31.35
N ARG A 223 -7.71 -22.68 -31.45
CA ARG A 223 -8.02 -24.09 -31.13
C ARG A 223 -7.00 -24.52 -30.08
N CYS A 224 -7.50 -25.13 -29.02
CA CYS A 224 -6.70 -25.83 -28.02
C CYS A 224 -6.60 -27.29 -28.47
N ASP A 225 -5.38 -27.81 -28.49
CA ASP A 225 -5.09 -29.23 -28.24
C ASP A 225 -4.62 -29.34 -26.78
#